data_AF-A0A7C1BB54-F1
#
_entry.id   AF-A0A7C1BB54-F1
#
_cell.length_a   1.000
_cell.length_b   1.000
_cell.length_c   1.000
_cell.angle_alpha   90.00
_cell.angle_beta   90.00
_cell.angle_gamma   90.00
#
_symmetry.space_group_name_H-M   'P 1'
#
loop_
_entity.id
_entity.type
_entity.pdbx_description
1 polymer ?
#
loop_
_entity_poly.entity_id
_entity_poly.type
_entity_poly.pdbx_seq_one_letter_code
_entity_poly.pdbx_strand_id
1 'polypeptide(L)'
;MEDRAFVLPAFGTREVIDPTGAGDSFAGAFFGYLDQQPDWRTNEALKNAQVLGTVVASFTVEAFGVDGLVMADKTAIRSRRESLAAICDFVFDFEF
;
A
#
# COMPACT_ATOMS: atom_id res chain seq x y z
N MET A 1 15.32 -17.17 -8.55
CA MET A 1 14.88 -16.35 -7.42
C MET A 1 15.27 -17.11 -6.18
N GLU A 2 16.05 -16.55 -5.25
CA GLU A 2 16.10 -17.15 -3.92
C GLU A 2 14.68 -17.05 -3.33
N ASP A 3 14.11 -18.17 -2.88
CA ASP A 3 12.80 -18.26 -2.22
C ASP A 3 12.83 -17.55 -0.85
N ARG A 4 13.01 -16.23 -0.86
CA ARG A 4 12.87 -15.39 0.32
C ARG A 4 11.50 -14.73 0.27
N ALA A 5 10.63 -15.18 1.16
CA ALA A 5 9.38 -14.49 1.42
C ALA A 5 9.67 -13.06 1.90
N PHE A 6 8.99 -12.08 1.29
CA PHE A 6 8.91 -10.73 1.84
C PHE A 6 7.61 -10.62 2.63
N VAL A 7 7.72 -10.25 3.91
CA VAL A 7 6.58 -10.11 4.79
C VAL A 7 6.42 -8.63 5.13
N LEU A 8 5.24 -8.10 4.83
CA LEU A 8 4.84 -6.75 5.22
C LEU A 8 3.71 -6.88 6.24
N PRO A 9 3.78 -6.21 7.40
CA PRO A 9 2.67 -6.19 8.34
C PRO A 9 1.45 -5.49 7.73
N ALA A 10 0.27 -5.77 8.27
CA ALA A 10 -0.91 -4.98 7.96
C ALA A 10 -0.72 -3.53 8.46
N PHE A 11 -1.36 -2.57 7.80
CA PHE A 11 -1.43 -1.21 8.32
C PHE A 11 -2.25 -1.18 9.62
N GLY A 12 -1.73 -0.49 10.64
CA GLY A 12 -2.33 -0.36 11.97
C GLY A 12 -3.57 0.53 11.99
N THR A 13 -4.63 0.08 11.30
CA THR A 13 -5.94 0.73 11.24
C THR A 13 -6.60 0.75 12.62
N ARG A 14 -7.07 1.91 13.08
CA ARG A 14 -7.69 2.04 14.41
C ARG A 14 -9.06 1.37 14.49
N GLU A 15 -9.88 1.51 13.45
CA GLU A 15 -11.23 0.97 13.35
C GLU A 15 -11.51 0.56 11.90
N VAL A 16 -12.00 -0.68 11.71
CA VAL A 16 -12.42 -1.16 10.39
C VAL A 16 -13.92 -0.89 10.26
N ILE A 17 -14.30 -0.03 9.32
CA ILE A 17 -15.69 0.38 9.07
C ILE A 17 -16.34 -0.53 8.02
N ASP A 18 -15.67 -0.73 6.87
CA ASP A 18 -16.15 -1.56 5.77
C ASP A 18 -14.97 -2.23 5.05
N PRO A 19 -14.78 -3.55 5.17
CA PRO A 19 -13.66 -4.24 4.53
C PRO A 19 -13.83 -4.42 3.01
N THR A 20 -15.02 -4.10 2.46
CA THR A 20 -15.35 -4.31 1.05
C THR A 20 -14.41 -3.50 0.15
N GLY A 21 -13.90 -4.13 -0.91
CA GLY A 21 -13.03 -3.46 -1.88
C GLY A 21 -11.57 -3.31 -1.44
N ALA A 22 -11.19 -3.65 -0.20
CA ALA A 22 -9.80 -3.53 0.26
C ALA A 22 -8.80 -4.29 -0.62
N GLY A 23 -9.19 -5.49 -1.09
CA GLY A 23 -8.38 -6.29 -2.01
C GLY A 23 -8.25 -5.68 -3.41
N ASP A 24 -9.34 -5.12 -3.93
CA ASP A 24 -9.34 -4.47 -5.25
C ASP A 24 -8.55 -3.16 -5.22
N SER A 25 -8.67 -2.38 -4.13
CA SER A 25 -7.87 -1.18 -3.87
C SER A 25 -6.38 -1.51 -3.74
N PHE A 26 -6.04 -2.58 -3.03
CA PHE A 26 -4.68 -3.09 -2.95
C PHE A 26 -4.17 -3.43 -4.35
N ALA A 27 -4.91 -4.23 -5.12
CA ALA A 27 -4.51 -4.69 -6.44
C ALA A 27 -4.34 -3.52 -7.43
N GLY A 28 -5.28 -2.57 -7.43
CA GLY A 28 -5.23 -1.39 -8.29
C GLY A 28 -3.98 -0.55 -8.03
N ALA A 29 -3.67 -0.30 -6.76
CA ALA A 29 -2.48 0.44 -6.37
C ALA A 29 -1.18 -0.35 -6.63
N PHE A 30 -1.18 -1.66 -6.37
CA PHE A 30 -0.05 -2.56 -6.62
C PHE A 30 0.32 -2.59 -8.10
N PHE A 31 -0.64 -2.92 -8.97
CA PHE A 31 -0.41 -2.99 -10.42
C PHE A 31 -0.16 -1.61 -11.02
N GLY A 32 -0.84 -0.57 -10.52
CA GLY A 32 -0.61 0.81 -10.94
C GLY A 32 0.80 1.29 -10.64
N TYR A 33 1.40 0.90 -9.51
CA TYR A 33 2.80 1.20 -9.23
C TYR A 33 3.75 0.46 -10.16
N LEU A 34 3.51 -0.84 -10.39
CA LEU A 34 4.36 -1.66 -11.26
C LEU A 34 4.38 -1.18 -12.71
N ASP A 35 3.25 -0.72 -13.23
CA ASP A 35 3.13 -0.18 -14.60
C ASP A 35 4.01 1.07 -14.81
N GLN A 36 4.30 1.82 -13.74
CA GLN A 36 5.15 3.00 -13.78
C GLN A 36 6.65 2.68 -13.67
N GLN A 37 7.03 1.43 -13.38
CA GLN A 37 8.43 1.06 -13.19
C GLN A 37 9.13 0.71 -14.51
N PRO A 38 10.39 1.15 -14.72
CA PRO A 38 11.19 0.72 -15.88
C PRO A 38 11.37 -0.80 -15.96
N ASP A 39 11.49 -1.47 -14.80
CA ASP A 39 11.45 -2.92 -14.68
C ASP A 39 10.66 -3.37 -13.43
N TRP A 40 9.43 -3.81 -13.67
CA TRP A 40 8.53 -4.29 -12.63
C TRP A 40 8.96 -5.60 -11.96
N ARG A 41 9.90 -6.34 -12.57
CA ARG A 41 10.32 -7.68 -12.09
C ARG A 41 11.32 -7.63 -10.95
N THR A 42 11.79 -6.44 -10.59
CA THR A 42 12.74 -6.26 -9.50
C THR A 42 12.08 -6.51 -8.14
N ASN A 43 12.84 -7.06 -7.19
CA ASN A 43 12.35 -7.24 -5.82
C ASN A 43 11.96 -5.90 -5.18
N GLU A 44 12.65 -4.82 -5.53
CA GLU A 44 12.35 -3.48 -5.04
C GLU A 44 11.01 -2.97 -5.57
N ALA A 45 10.75 -3.10 -6.88
CA ALA A 45 9.47 -2.74 -7.47
C ALA A 45 8.30 -3.50 -6.83
N LEU A 46 8.45 -4.82 -6.63
CA LEU A 46 7.42 -5.65 -6.00
C LEU A 46 7.18 -5.28 -4.52
N LYS A 47 8.24 -4.99 -3.76
CA LYS A 47 8.12 -4.54 -2.36
C LYS A 47 7.44 -3.19 -2.26
N ASN A 48 7.82 -2.22 -3.09
CA ASN A 48 7.23 -0.89 -3.10
C ASN A 48 5.76 -0.93 -3.56
N ALA A 49 5.44 -1.77 -4.55
CA ALA A 49 4.06 -2.02 -4.97
C ALA A 49 3.21 -2.59 -3.82
N GLN A 50 3.75 -3.55 -3.06
CA GLN A 50 3.06 -4.14 -1.91
C GLN A 50 2.81 -3.10 -0.82
N VAL A 51 3.78 -2.23 -0.54
CA VAL A 51 3.66 -1.13 0.42
C VAL A 51 2.57 -0.16 0.00
N LEU A 52 2.56 0.27 -1.27
CA LEU A 52 1.52 1.17 -1.78
C LEU A 52 0.14 0.51 -1.72
N GLY A 53 0.03 -0.74 -2.13
CA GLY A 53 -1.20 -1.53 -2.04
C GLY A 53 -1.75 -1.55 -0.62
N THR A 54 -0.91 -1.86 0.37
CA THR A 54 -1.30 -1.87 1.79
C THR A 54 -1.75 -0.51 2.29
N VAL A 55 -1.06 0.57 1.90
CA VAL A 55 -1.44 1.94 2.27
C VAL A 55 -2.78 2.32 1.64
N VAL A 56 -3.00 2.06 0.35
CA VAL A 56 -4.26 2.42 -0.34
C VAL A 56 -5.43 1.60 0.22
N ALA A 57 -5.25 0.30 0.44
CA ALA A 57 -6.26 -0.55 1.06
C ALA A 57 -6.66 -0.06 2.47
N SER A 58 -5.71 0.52 3.22
CA SER A 58 -6.01 1.06 4.55
C SER A 58 -7.02 2.21 4.53
N PHE A 59 -7.09 3.01 3.46
CA PHE A 59 -8.12 4.03 3.31
C PHE A 59 -9.49 3.43 3.00
N THR A 60 -9.52 2.32 2.26
CA THR A 60 -10.77 1.64 1.91
C THR A 60 -11.43 1.05 3.16
N VAL A 61 -10.66 0.39 4.03
CA VAL A 61 -11.23 -0.26 5.22
C VAL A 61 -11.72 0.69 6.32
N GLU A 62 -11.26 1.95 6.30
CA GLU A 62 -11.58 2.98 7.32
C GLU A 62 -12.76 3.88 6.92
N ALA A 63 -13.45 3.60 5.81
CA ALA A 63 -14.60 4.37 5.34
C ALA A 63 -15.62 3.46 4.64
N PHE A 64 -16.86 3.93 4.47
CA PHE A 64 -17.89 3.16 3.77
C PHE A 64 -17.67 3.20 2.25
N GLY A 65 -17.71 2.04 1.58
CA GLY A 65 -17.54 1.98 0.13
C GLY A 65 -16.22 2.59 -0.36
N VAL A 66 -16.32 3.55 -1.29
CA VAL A 66 -15.13 4.19 -1.91
C VAL A 66 -14.75 5.53 -1.27
N ASP A 67 -15.48 5.98 -0.25
CA ASP A 67 -15.34 7.34 0.29
C ASP A 67 -13.91 7.62 0.78
N GLY A 68 -13.28 6.64 1.43
CA GLY A 68 -11.91 6.77 1.91
C GLY A 68 -10.88 6.96 0.79
N LEU A 69 -11.10 6.33 -0.37
CA LEU A 69 -10.25 6.50 -1.56
C LEU A 69 -10.48 7.87 -2.21
N VAL A 70 -11.73 8.31 -2.32
CA VAL A 70 -12.10 9.60 -2.92
C VAL A 70 -11.50 10.77 -2.14
N MET A 71 -11.40 10.63 -0.81
CA MET A 71 -10.85 11.65 0.08
C MET A 71 -9.32 11.57 0.23
N ALA A 72 -8.70 10.46 -0.17
CA ALA A 72 -7.25 10.29 -0.03
C ALA A 72 -6.48 11.18 -1.02
N ASP A 73 -5.46 11.87 -0.53
CA ASP A 73 -4.52 12.62 -1.35
C ASP A 73 -3.09 12.08 -1.20
N LYS A 74 -2.16 12.61 -2.00
CA LYS A 74 -0.73 12.21 -1.95
C LYS A 74 -0.11 12.44 -0.56
N THR A 75 -0.57 13.44 0.18
CA THR A 75 -0.06 13.77 1.52
C THR A 75 -0.49 12.71 2.53
N ALA A 76 -1.75 12.31 2.51
CA ALA A 76 -2.30 11.26 3.35
C ALA A 76 -1.64 9.91 3.05
N ILE A 77 -1.46 9.59 1.76
CA ILE A 77 -0.75 8.36 1.34
C ILE A 77 0.68 8.36 1.88
N ARG A 78 1.41 9.47 1.76
CA ARG A 78 2.77 9.60 2.30
C ARG A 78 2.79 9.41 3.82
N SER A 79 1.87 10.06 4.55
CA SER A 79 1.78 9.95 6.01
C SER A 79 1.50 8.52 6.48
N ARG A 80 0.61 7.79 5.81
CA ARG A 80 0.36 6.37 6.12
C ARG A 80 1.54 5.49 5.77
N ARG A 81 2.23 5.75 4.65
CA ARG A 81 3.47 5.05 4.29
C ARG A 81 4.53 5.21 5.39
N GLU A 82 4.70 6.41 5.94
CA GLU A 82 5.63 6.68 7.06
C GLU A 82 5.21 5.96 8.34
N SER A 83 3.90 5.91 8.63
CA SER A 83 3.37 5.18 9.78
C SER A 83 3.58 3.66 9.64
N LEU A 84 3.42 3.12 8.43
CA LEU A 84 3.74 1.73 8.13
C LEU A 84 5.25 1.45 8.23
N ALA A 85 6.09 2.39 7.78
CA ALA A 85 7.53 2.28 7.87
C ALA A 85 8.01 2.23 9.32
N ALA A 86 7.37 3.01 10.21
CA ALA A 86 7.71 3.05 11.63
C ALA A 86 7.51 1.71 12.37
N ILE A 87 6.74 0.78 11.78
CA ILE A 87 6.51 -0.57 12.32
C ILE A 87 7.19 -1.67 11.48
N CYS A 88 8.05 -1.28 10.53
CA CYS A 88 8.81 -2.18 9.68
C CYS A 88 10.32 -1.95 9.86
N ASP A 89 11.13 -3.01 9.80
CA ASP A 89 12.59 -2.91 9.75
C ASP A 89 13.12 -2.61 8.32
N PHE A 90 12.32 -1.97 7.46
CA PHE A 90 12.62 -1.77 6.04
C PHE A 90 12.36 -0.32 5.60
N VAL A 91 13.24 0.20 4.73
CA VAL A 91 13.14 1.57 4.19
C VAL A 91 12.46 1.53 2.82
N PHE A 92 11.41 2.32 2.65
CA PHE A 92 10.68 2.44 1.40
C PHE A 92 11.27 3.55 0.54
N ASP A 93 11.83 3.21 -0.62
CA ASP A 93 12.52 4.16 -1.50
C ASP A 93 11.69 4.37 -2.79
N PHE A 94 10.64 5.19 -2.69
CA PHE A 94 9.88 5.65 -3.85
C PHE A 94 9.11 6.95 -3.58
N GLU A 95 8.98 7.77 -4.62
CA GLU A 95 8.20 9.00 -4.65
C GLU A 95 7.04 8.92 -5.67
N PHE A 96 6.09 9.86 -5.58
CA PHE A 96 4.89 9.98 -6.44
C PHE A 96 4.79 11.32 -7.14
#